data_AF-A0A844M498-F1
#
_entry.id   AF-A0A844M498-F1
#
_cell.length_a   1.000
_cell.length_b   1.000
_cell.length_c   1.000
_cell.angle_alpha   90.00
_cell.angle_beta   90.00
_cell.angle_gamma   90.00
#
_symmetry.space_group_name_H-M   'P 1'
#
loop_
_entity.id
_entity.type
_entity.pdbx_description
1 polymer ?
#
loop_
_entity_poly.entity_id
_entity_poly.type
_entity_poly.pdbx_seq_one_letter_code
_entity_poly.pdbx_strand_id
1 'polypeptide(L)'
;ASNLLATDNKVRDYFRQFDMTERDYYLIIGRFVPENNYETAIREFMASSTKRDLIIICNHKGNAYFDKLVASTGCHEDPRIKFIGTQYD
;
A
#
# COMPACT_ATOMS: atom_id res chain seq x y z
N ALA A 1 -23.28 9.70 4.15
CA ALA A 1 -22.03 10.47 4.27
C ALA A 1 -21.19 9.82 5.36
N SER A 2 -19.86 9.79 5.21
CA SER A 2 -18.98 9.36 6.30
C SER A 2 -19.04 10.39 7.43
N ASN A 3 -19.15 9.93 8.68
CA ASN A 3 -19.07 10.78 9.88
C ASN A 3 -17.62 10.96 10.37
N LEU A 4 -16.64 10.45 9.61
CA LEU A 4 -15.23 10.50 9.96
C LEU A 4 -14.63 11.84 9.53
N LEU A 5 -14.13 12.61 10.48
CA LEU A 5 -13.39 13.84 10.23
C LEU A 5 -11.88 13.56 10.12
N ALA A 6 -11.17 14.37 9.34
CA ALA A 6 -9.73 14.26 9.24
C ALA A 6 -9.04 14.33 10.61
N THR A 7 -9.54 15.16 11.53
CA THR A 7 -8.98 15.36 12.87
C THR A 7 -9.31 14.26 13.87
N ASP A 8 -10.18 13.31 13.53
CA ASP A 8 -10.55 12.25 14.46
C ASP A 8 -9.32 11.42 14.84
N ASN A 9 -9.21 11.08 16.13
CA ASN A 9 -8.08 10.30 16.65
C ASN A 9 -7.88 9.01 15.86
N LYS A 10 -8.98 8.32 15.51
CA LYS A 10 -8.94 7.12 14.68
C LYS A 10 -8.23 7.33 13.34
N VAL A 11 -8.47 8.47 12.69
CA VAL A 11 -7.78 8.82 11.43
C VAL A 11 -6.32 9.09 11.72
N ARG A 12 -6.00 9.95 12.70
CA ARG A 12 -4.62 10.31 13.03
C ARG A 12 -3.79 9.12 13.47
N ASP A 13 -4.37 8.21 14.25
CA ASP A 13 -3.76 6.95 14.68
C ASP A 13 -3.48 6.04 13.50
N TYR A 14 -4.40 5.93 12.54
CA TYR A 14 -4.19 5.14 11.34
C TYR A 14 -3.01 5.66 10.51
N PHE A 15 -2.94 6.97 10.27
CA PHE A 15 -1.80 7.58 9.58
C PHE A 15 -0.49 7.35 10.32
N ARG A 16 -0.46 7.50 11.66
CA ARG A 16 0.73 7.22 12.48
C ARG A 16 1.14 5.75 12.46
N GLN A 17 0.19 4.83 12.54
CA GLN A 17 0.45 3.39 12.57
C GLN A 17 1.18 2.90 11.32
N PHE A 18 0.85 3.45 10.16
CA PHE A 18 1.43 3.07 8.88
C PHE A 18 2.46 4.07 8.35
N ASP A 19 2.88 5.03 9.19
CA ASP A 19 3.83 6.08 8.81
C ASP A 19 3.41 6.83 7.54
N MET A 20 2.12 7.08 7.38
CA MET A 20 1.58 7.74 6.18
C MET A 20 1.52 9.25 6.37
N THR A 21 1.81 9.99 5.29
CA THR A 21 1.60 11.43 5.24
C THR A 21 0.31 11.75 4.50
N GLU A 22 -0.61 12.49 5.13
CA GLU A 22 -1.89 12.84 4.52
C GLU A 22 -1.70 13.61 3.19
N ARG A 23 -2.43 13.18 2.16
CA ARG A 23 -2.37 13.72 0.78
C ARG A 23 -1.02 13.57 0.08
N ASP A 24 -0.10 12.76 0.61
CA ASP A 24 1.24 12.58 0.03
C ASP A 24 1.57 11.11 -0.26
N TYR A 25 0.66 10.43 -0.96
CA TYR A 25 0.82 9.04 -1.37
C TYR A 25 0.04 8.71 -2.64
N TYR A 26 0.47 7.66 -3.32
CA TYR A 26 -0.34 6.92 -4.28
C TYR A 26 -1.04 5.77 -3.56
N LEU A 27 -2.24 5.40 -4.01
CA LEU A 27 -3.06 4.39 -3.37
C LEU A 27 -3.55 3.36 -4.38
N ILE A 28 -3.25 2.09 -4.11
CA ILE A 28 -3.84 0.94 -4.78
C ILE A 28 -4.72 0.21 -3.77
N ILE A 29 -6.02 0.12 -4.05
CA ILE A 29 -6.96 -0.71 -3.29
C ILE A 29 -7.48 -1.78 -4.23
N GLY A 30 -7.37 -3.06 -3.85
CA GLY A 30 -7.90 -4.11 -4.69
C GLY A 30 -7.71 -5.53 -4.18
N ARG A 31 -8.28 -6.46 -4.93
CA ARG A 31 -8.06 -7.89 -4.74
C ARG A 31 -6.62 -8.23 -5.10
N PHE A 32 -5.98 -9.05 -4.28
CA PHE A 32 -4.59 -9.43 -4.50
C PHE A 32 -4.49 -10.64 -5.45
N VAL A 33 -4.73 -10.37 -6.73
CA VAL A 33 -4.77 -11.38 -7.81
C VAL A 33 -3.88 -10.93 -8.99
N PRO A 34 -3.29 -11.87 -9.76
CA PRO A 34 -2.32 -11.55 -10.81
C PRO A 34 -2.84 -10.60 -11.90
N GLU A 35 -4.14 -10.63 -12.19
CA GLU A 35 -4.79 -9.83 -13.25
C GLU A 35 -4.72 -8.32 -12.99
N ASN A 36 -4.45 -7.92 -11.74
CA ASN A 36 -4.34 -6.51 -11.35
C ASN A 36 -2.95 -5.91 -11.61
N ASN A 37 -2.03 -6.66 -12.23
CA ASN A 37 -0.73 -6.16 -12.71
C ASN A 37 0.11 -5.42 -11.63
N TYR A 38 0.06 -5.89 -10.38
CA TYR A 38 0.83 -5.32 -9.26
C TYR A 38 2.33 -5.26 -9.55
N GLU A 39 2.88 -6.28 -10.21
CA GLU A 39 4.31 -6.35 -10.55
C GLU A 39 4.75 -5.17 -11.41
N THR A 40 4.00 -4.88 -12.48
CA THR A 40 4.29 -3.75 -13.36
C THR A 40 4.17 -2.43 -12.60
N ALA A 41 3.08 -2.23 -11.85
CA ALA A 41 2.88 -1.00 -11.09
C ALA A 41 4.01 -0.75 -10.09
N ILE A 42 4.46 -1.78 -9.38
CA ILE A 42 5.55 -1.71 -8.41
C ILE A 42 6.88 -1.41 -9.10
N ARG A 43 7.22 -2.10 -10.19
CA ARG A 43 8.48 -1.85 -10.91
C ARG A 43 8.58 -0.44 -11.46
N GLU A 44 7.52 0.04 -12.10
CA GLU A 44 7.49 1.40 -12.65
C GLU A 44 7.54 2.45 -11.54
N PHE A 45 6.89 2.17 -10.39
CA PHE A 45 6.99 3.04 -9.23
C PHE A 45 8.41 3.09 -8.66
N MET A 46 9.08 1.93 -8.51
CA MET A 46 10.47 1.85 -8.04
C MET A 46 11.44 2.61 -8.96
N ALA A 47 11.23 2.53 -10.28
CA ALA A 47 12.00 3.26 -11.28
C ALA A 47 11.74 4.78 -11.28
N SER A 48 10.63 5.23 -10.70
CA SER A 48 10.28 6.65 -10.64
C SER A 48 11.08 7.42 -9.59
N SER A 49 11.29 8.71 -9.84
CA SER A 49 11.97 9.64 -8.92
C SER A 49 11.05 10.24 -7.85
N THR A 50 9.81 9.75 -7.71
CA THR A 50 8.87 10.27 -6.72
C THR A 50 9.36 10.01 -5.30
N LYS A 51 9.06 10.94 -4.40
CA LYS A 51 9.34 10.77 -2.97
C LYS A 51 8.11 10.37 -2.17
N ARG A 52 6.95 10.34 -2.82
CA ARG A 52 5.69 9.92 -2.20
C ARG A 52 5.69 8.43 -1.95
N ASP A 53 4.94 8.01 -0.96
CA ASP A 53 4.72 6.58 -0.70
C ASP A 53 3.75 5.97 -1.73
N LEU A 54 3.92 4.67 -1.98
CA LEU A 54 2.94 3.82 -2.63
C LEU A 54 2.29 2.92 -1.57
N ILE A 55 1.02 3.20 -1.28
CA ILE A 55 0.23 2.43 -0.32
C ILE A 55 -0.60 1.40 -1.08
N ILE A 56 -0.45 0.13 -0.72
CA ILE A 56 -1.17 -0.98 -1.32
C ILE A 56 -2.03 -1.64 -0.23
N ILE A 57 -3.34 -1.42 -0.28
CA ILE A 57 -4.29 -2.05 0.63
C ILE A 57 -4.89 -3.28 -0.06
N CYS A 58 -4.51 -4.45 0.43
CA CYS A 58 -4.93 -5.72 -0.16
C CYS A 58 -4.84 -6.88 0.84
N ASN A 59 -5.60 -7.93 0.61
CA ASN A 59 -5.50 -9.16 1.38
C ASN A 59 -4.36 -10.04 0.85
N HIS A 60 -3.13 -9.76 1.31
CA HIS A 60 -1.90 -10.44 0.85
C HIS A 60 -1.39 -11.52 1.81
N LYS A 61 -1.87 -11.56 3.06
CA LYS A 61 -1.38 -12.50 4.07
C LYS A 61 -1.63 -13.95 3.65
N GLY A 62 -0.58 -14.77 3.64
CA GLY A 62 -0.65 -16.19 3.28
C GLY A 62 -0.90 -16.46 1.79
N ASN A 63 -0.73 -15.45 0.92
CA ASN A 63 -0.94 -15.60 -0.52
C ASN A 63 0.37 -15.93 -1.24
N ALA A 64 0.45 -17.09 -1.89
CA ALA A 64 1.63 -17.50 -2.66
C ALA A 64 1.99 -16.54 -3.81
N TYR A 65 1.04 -15.75 -4.31
CA TYR A 65 1.31 -14.68 -5.27
C TYR A 65 2.13 -13.54 -4.64
N PHE A 66 1.93 -13.25 -3.35
CA PHE A 66 2.65 -12.18 -2.65
C PHE A 66 4.13 -12.50 -2.55
N ASP A 67 4.46 -13.72 -2.13
CA ASP A 67 5.85 -14.16 -2.01
C ASP A 67 6.57 -14.11 -3.35
N LYS A 68 5.89 -14.51 -4.44
CA LYS A 68 6.42 -14.40 -5.81
C LYS A 68 6.64 -12.95 -6.23
N LEU A 69 5.67 -12.08 -5.95
CA LEU A 69 5.75 -10.65 -6.27
C LEU A 69 6.91 -9.98 -5.54
N VAL A 70 7.06 -10.24 -4.23
CA VAL A 70 8.15 -9.67 -3.43
C VAL A 70 9.50 -10.17 -3.92
N ALA A 71 9.61 -11.46 -4.22
CA ALA A 71 10.84 -12.05 -4.78
C ALA A 71 11.18 -11.51 -6.18
N SER A 72 10.17 -11.26 -7.04
CA SER A 72 10.39 -10.81 -8.42
C SER A 72 10.66 -9.31 -8.56
N THR A 73 10.20 -8.52 -7.59
CA THR A 73 10.32 -7.06 -7.61
C THR A 73 11.38 -6.52 -6.67
N GLY A 74 11.70 -7.22 -5.57
CA GLY A 74 12.54 -6.68 -4.51
C GLY A 74 11.88 -5.51 -3.76
N CYS A 75 10.56 -5.34 -3.88
CA CYS A 75 9.85 -4.17 -3.35
C CYS A 75 9.96 -3.98 -1.83
N HIS A 76 10.33 -5.03 -1.09
CA HIS A 76 10.59 -4.97 0.34
C HIS A 76 11.83 -4.13 0.71
N GLU A 77 12.73 -3.87 -0.23
CA GLU A 77 13.90 -3.01 -0.04
C GLU A 77 13.61 -1.52 -0.27
N ASP A 78 12.46 -1.19 -0.90
CA ASP A 78 12.05 0.19 -1.15
C ASP A 78 11.14 0.69 -0.02
N PRO A 79 11.61 1.60 0.86
CA PRO A 79 10.84 2.06 2.01
C PRO A 79 9.59 2.85 1.63
N ARG A 80 9.47 3.31 0.38
CA ARG A 80 8.31 4.03 -0.13
C ARG A 80 7.11 3.10 -0.35
N ILE A 81 7.31 1.78 -0.42
CA ILE A 81 6.25 0.82 -0.74
C ILE A 81 5.70 0.20 0.54
N LYS A 82 4.42 0.44 0.82
CA LYS A 82 3.78 0.02 2.08
C LYS A 82 2.59 -0.89 1.78
N PHE A 83 2.70 -2.16 2.17
CA PHE A 83 1.60 -3.12 2.11
C PHE A 83 0.79 -3.10 3.40
N ILE A 84 -0.51 -2.79 3.27
CA ILE A 84 -1.43 -2.74 4.39
C ILE A 84 -2.49 -3.84 4.18
N GLY A 85 -2.70 -4.66 5.21
CA GLY A 85 -3.77 -5.66 5.19
C GLY A 85 -5.16 -5.02 5.14
N THR A 86 -6.15 -5.73 4.62
CA THR A 86 -7.55 -5.27 4.72
C THR A 86 -7.95 -5.16 6.18
N GLN A 87 -8.32 -3.96 6.61
CA GLN A 87 -8.86 -3.71 7.94
C GLN A 87 -10.38 -3.66 7.84
N TYR A 88 -11.05 -4.42 8.69
CA TYR A 88 -12.48 -4.28 8.93
C TYR A 88 -12.65 -3.64 10.31
N ASP A 89 -13.56 -2.67 10.38
CA ASP A 89 -14.06 -2.14 11.65
C ASP A 89 -15.15 -3.03 12.24
#